data_AF-A0A844GR81-F1
#
_entry.id   AF-A0A844GR81-F1
#
_cell.length_a   1.000
_cell.length_b   1.000
_cell.length_c   1.000
_cell.angle_alpha   90.00
_cell.angle_beta   90.00
_cell.angle_gamma   90.00
#
_symmetry.space_group_name_H-M   'P 1'
#
loop_
_entity.id
_entity.type
_entity.pdbx_description
1 polymer ?
#
loop_
_entity_poly.entity_id
_entity_poly.type
_entity_poly.pdbx_seq_one_letter_code
_entity_poly.pdbx_strand_id
1 'polypeptide(L)'
;MNKNDLVIKIKKCFSTIPYPKNQKIIYKQEYASFSLEAIKVLQGFQNKHWKQVSWKDILTAGSYALTVLTLEGFNFYLPAYMISMLQHFDQLVEDILVESLIDRLIPPKNMFSLNREWPEWDLWRKEKFEGLQKLTYEQKKCVRLFLECMDEEHNEEFFDKDYDFGEIEPSNYILPSPALALELYWGKV
;
A
#
# COMPACT_ATOMS: atom_id res chain seq x y z
N MET A 1 -13.42 -8.32 14.33
CA MET A 1 -12.78 -9.64 14.04
C MET A 1 -11.36 -9.55 14.55
N ASN A 2 -10.80 -10.57 15.22
CA ASN A 2 -9.43 -10.43 15.74
C ASN A 2 -8.39 -10.42 14.59
N LYS A 3 -7.24 -9.77 14.80
CA LYS A 3 -6.13 -9.65 13.83
C LYS A 3 -5.65 -11.00 13.27
N ASN A 4 -5.59 -12.04 14.11
CA ASN A 4 -5.10 -13.36 13.70
C ASN A 4 -6.04 -14.05 12.70
N ASP A 5 -7.36 -13.97 12.93
CA ASP A 5 -8.38 -14.50 12.01
C ASP A 5 -8.33 -13.77 10.67
N LEU A 6 -8.12 -12.45 10.70
CA LEU A 6 -7.93 -11.65 9.49
C LEU A 6 -6.68 -12.08 8.72
N VAL A 7 -5.54 -12.29 9.39
CA VAL A 7 -4.31 -12.79 8.76
C VAL A 7 -4.55 -14.14 8.08
N ILE A 8 -5.25 -15.07 8.73
CA ILE A 8 -5.62 -16.37 8.13
C ILE A 8 -6.47 -16.16 6.87
N LYS A 9 -7.44 -15.25 6.94
CA LYS A 9 -8.34 -14.93 5.82
C LYS A 9 -7.59 -14.31 4.63
N ILE A 10 -6.71 -13.34 4.89
CA ILE A 10 -5.83 -12.75 3.87
C ILE A 10 -4.99 -13.84 3.21
N LYS A 11 -4.37 -14.71 4.02
CA LYS A 11 -3.55 -15.81 3.48
C LYS A 11 -4.33 -16.74 2.56
N LYS A 12 -5.61 -16.98 2.85
CA LYS A 12 -6.52 -17.78 2.03
C LYS A 12 -6.94 -17.05 0.75
N CYS A 13 -7.41 -15.80 0.87
CA CYS A 13 -7.85 -14.94 -0.26
C CYS A 13 -6.75 -14.76 -1.33
N PHE A 14 -5.50 -14.67 -0.91
CA PHE A 14 -4.34 -14.40 -1.77
C PHE A 14 -3.52 -15.67 -2.10
N SER A 15 -4.01 -16.85 -1.73
CA SER A 15 -3.26 -18.12 -1.86
C SER A 15 -2.97 -18.53 -3.31
N THR A 16 -3.80 -18.09 -4.26
CA THR A 16 -3.74 -18.48 -5.69
C THR A 16 -3.13 -17.41 -6.59
N ILE A 17 -2.62 -16.30 -6.03
CA ILE A 17 -2.01 -15.26 -6.86
C ILE A 17 -0.72 -15.80 -7.50
N PRO A 18 -0.61 -15.78 -8.83
CA PRO A 18 0.58 -16.27 -9.51
C PRO A 18 1.78 -15.37 -9.21
N TYR A 19 2.94 -16.00 -9.00
CA TYR A 19 4.19 -15.27 -8.90
C TYR A 19 4.46 -14.50 -10.22
N PRO A 20 4.71 -13.18 -10.19
CA PRO A 20 4.83 -12.38 -11.41
C PRO A 20 6.10 -12.70 -12.23
N LYS A 21 7.02 -13.52 -11.69
CA LYS A 21 8.41 -13.69 -12.13
C LYS A 21 9.26 -12.47 -11.77
N ASN A 22 10.56 -12.70 -11.55
CA ASN A 22 11.50 -11.65 -11.09
C ASN A 22 11.49 -10.41 -11.98
N GLN A 23 11.36 -10.58 -13.30
CA GLN A 23 11.39 -9.49 -14.27
C GLN A 23 10.18 -8.56 -14.19
N LYS A 24 9.10 -9.00 -13.57
CA LYS A 24 7.89 -8.22 -13.39
C LYS A 24 7.69 -7.77 -11.95
N ILE A 25 8.72 -7.79 -11.10
CA ILE A 25 8.59 -7.22 -9.75
C ILE A 25 8.65 -5.69 -9.82
N ILE A 26 9.56 -5.11 -10.62
CA ILE A 26 9.75 -3.66 -10.77
C ILE A 26 9.63 -3.20 -12.24
N TYR A 27 9.18 -1.96 -12.49
CA TYR A 27 8.82 -1.48 -13.84
C TYR A 27 10.00 -1.18 -14.78
N LYS A 28 11.23 -1.24 -14.28
CA LYS A 28 12.46 -0.80 -14.97
C LYS A 28 13.68 -1.60 -14.45
N GLN A 29 13.69 -2.90 -14.71
CA GLN A 29 14.69 -3.80 -14.12
C GLN A 29 16.13 -3.48 -14.57
N GLU A 30 16.28 -2.97 -15.80
CA GLU A 30 17.54 -2.47 -16.35
C GLU A 30 18.09 -1.23 -15.62
N TYR A 31 17.22 -0.48 -14.94
CA TYR A 31 17.60 0.65 -14.09
C TYR A 31 17.80 0.26 -12.63
N ALA A 32 17.52 -0.99 -12.25
CA ALA A 32 17.70 -1.45 -10.88
C ALA A 32 19.14 -1.29 -10.42
N SER A 33 20.12 -1.43 -11.32
CA SER A 33 21.53 -1.21 -11.05
C SER A 33 21.89 0.24 -10.69
N PHE A 34 20.98 1.20 -10.94
CA PHE A 34 21.20 2.65 -10.77
C PHE A 34 20.23 3.31 -9.79
N SER A 35 19.25 2.57 -9.24
CA SER A 35 18.33 3.05 -8.21
C SER A 35 18.53 2.22 -6.94
N LEU A 36 18.99 2.87 -5.87
CA LEU A 36 19.17 2.24 -4.56
C LEU A 36 17.84 1.66 -4.03
N GLU A 37 16.73 2.31 -4.35
CA GLU A 37 15.37 1.88 -4.02
C GLU A 37 15.02 0.58 -4.74
N ALA A 38 15.26 0.50 -6.04
CA ALA A 38 15.04 -0.72 -6.82
C ALA A 38 15.93 -1.88 -6.33
N ILE A 39 17.18 -1.62 -5.94
CA ILE A 39 18.07 -2.63 -5.33
C ILE A 39 17.46 -3.16 -4.03
N LYS A 40 17.04 -2.26 -3.13
CA LYS A 40 16.42 -2.61 -1.84
C LYS A 40 15.16 -3.45 -2.01
N VAL A 41 14.32 -3.10 -2.98
CA VAL A 41 13.11 -3.88 -3.30
C VAL A 41 13.44 -5.27 -3.78
N LEU A 42 14.42 -5.42 -4.67
CA LEU A 42 14.85 -6.74 -5.13
C LEU A 42 15.48 -7.55 -3.99
N GLN A 43 16.29 -6.93 -3.11
CA GLN A 43 16.82 -7.60 -1.91
C GLN A 43 15.71 -8.11 -0.97
N GLY A 44 14.66 -7.30 -0.78
CA GLY A 44 13.51 -7.65 0.03
C GLY A 44 12.68 -8.77 -0.58
N PHE A 45 12.42 -8.75 -1.89
CA PHE A 45 11.34 -9.53 -2.50
C PHE A 45 11.78 -10.60 -3.51
N GLN A 46 12.90 -10.42 -4.20
CA GLN A 46 13.30 -11.30 -5.29
C GLN A 46 13.44 -12.76 -4.82
N ASN A 47 12.91 -13.69 -5.62
CA ASN A 47 12.86 -15.12 -5.33
C ASN A 47 12.09 -15.51 -4.06
N LYS A 48 11.36 -14.57 -3.42
CA LYS A 48 10.50 -14.86 -2.27
C LYS A 48 9.04 -14.85 -2.71
N HIS A 49 8.32 -15.89 -2.33
CA HIS A 49 6.87 -15.86 -2.33
C HIS A 49 6.40 -14.86 -1.26
N TRP A 50 5.26 -14.18 -1.44
CA TRP A 50 4.78 -13.19 -0.45
C TRP A 50 4.64 -13.76 0.98
N LYS A 51 4.36 -15.06 1.10
CA LYS A 51 4.32 -15.80 2.38
C LYS A 51 5.67 -15.89 3.11
N GLN A 52 6.77 -15.70 2.40
CA GLN A 52 8.15 -15.77 2.90
C GLN A 52 8.73 -14.37 3.15
N VAL A 53 8.03 -13.31 2.75
CA VAL A 53 8.42 -11.93 2.99
C VAL A 53 8.08 -11.58 4.44
N SER A 54 9.10 -11.19 5.21
CA SER A 54 8.95 -10.71 6.57
C SER A 54 8.72 -9.20 6.63
N TRP A 55 8.27 -8.68 7.78
CA TRP A 55 8.17 -7.24 7.99
C TRP A 55 9.54 -6.53 7.84
N LYS A 56 10.66 -7.21 8.14
CA LYS A 56 12.02 -6.68 7.94
C LYS A 56 12.38 -6.55 6.46
N ASP A 57 11.91 -7.48 5.63
CA ASP A 57 12.10 -7.40 4.18
C ASP A 57 11.33 -6.22 3.60
N ILE A 58 10.12 -5.97 4.13
CA ILE A 58 9.29 -4.82 3.77
C ILE A 58 9.96 -3.51 4.18
N LEU A 59 10.46 -3.42 5.42
CA LEU A 59 11.20 -2.25 5.89
C LEU A 59 12.50 -2.04 5.09
N THR A 60 13.19 -3.11 4.71
CA THR A 60 14.38 -3.04 3.84
C THR A 60 14.03 -2.44 2.49
N ALA A 61 12.91 -2.86 1.90
CA ALA A 61 12.41 -2.31 0.65
C ALA A 61 11.95 -0.84 0.79
N GLY A 62 11.46 -0.48 1.98
CA GLY A 62 11.02 0.87 2.36
C GLY A 62 9.74 1.32 1.64
N SER A 63 9.25 2.51 1.98
CA SER A 63 8.11 3.16 1.33
C SER A 63 8.24 3.28 -0.20
N TYR A 64 9.44 3.56 -0.70
CA TYR A 64 9.74 3.63 -2.14
C TYR A 64 9.49 2.31 -2.87
N ALA A 65 9.36 1.19 -2.17
CA ALA A 65 8.97 -0.07 -2.80
C ALA A 65 7.64 0.04 -3.55
N LEU A 66 6.67 0.73 -2.97
CA LEU A 66 5.35 0.90 -3.56
C LEU A 66 5.37 1.76 -4.83
N THR A 67 6.41 2.58 -5.00
CA THR A 67 6.58 3.40 -6.21
C THR A 67 7.19 2.61 -7.36
N VAL A 68 8.15 1.73 -7.07
CA VAL A 68 8.91 0.96 -8.07
C VAL A 68 8.32 -0.39 -8.46
N LEU A 69 7.45 -0.97 -7.62
CA LEU A 69 6.76 -2.22 -7.94
C LEU A 69 5.93 -2.07 -9.23
N THR A 70 5.91 -3.08 -10.09
CA THR A 70 4.90 -3.17 -11.16
C THR A 70 3.50 -3.38 -10.56
N LEU A 71 2.47 -3.40 -11.41
CA LEU A 71 1.13 -3.77 -10.97
C LEU A 71 1.07 -5.21 -10.46
N GLU A 72 1.68 -6.14 -11.19
CA GLU A 72 1.71 -7.54 -10.79
C GLU A 72 2.56 -7.77 -9.54
N GLY A 73 3.67 -7.05 -9.39
CA GLY A 73 4.51 -7.05 -8.20
C GLY A 73 3.76 -6.54 -6.98
N PHE A 74 3.09 -5.39 -7.10
CA PHE A 74 2.26 -4.84 -6.03
C PHE A 74 1.15 -5.81 -5.62
N ASN A 75 0.36 -6.33 -6.56
CA ASN A 75 -0.73 -7.26 -6.24
C ASN A 75 -0.22 -8.57 -5.61
N PHE A 76 0.95 -9.06 -6.02
CA PHE A 76 1.55 -10.26 -5.45
C PHE A 76 2.03 -10.06 -4.01
N TYR A 77 2.66 -8.91 -3.70
CA TYR A 77 3.20 -8.63 -2.36
C TYR A 77 2.25 -7.89 -1.42
N LEU A 78 1.14 -7.32 -1.91
CA LEU A 78 0.08 -6.70 -1.11
C LEU A 78 -0.32 -7.50 0.16
N PRO A 79 -0.54 -8.83 0.12
CA PRO A 79 -0.85 -9.58 1.33
C PRO A 79 0.29 -9.56 2.36
N ALA A 80 1.56 -9.52 1.94
CA ALA A 80 2.68 -9.40 2.87
C ALA A 80 2.69 -8.04 3.58
N TYR A 81 2.40 -6.95 2.85
CA TYR A 81 2.23 -5.61 3.43
C TYR A 81 1.08 -5.57 4.43
N MET A 82 -0.11 -6.04 4.06
CA MET A 82 -1.27 -6.04 4.96
C MET A 82 -1.02 -6.87 6.21
N ILE A 83 -0.45 -8.07 6.07
CA ILE A 83 -0.13 -8.93 7.22
C ILE A 83 0.92 -8.27 8.12
N SER A 84 1.95 -7.65 7.54
CA SER A 84 2.99 -6.99 8.31
C SER A 84 2.46 -5.78 9.07
N MET A 85 1.60 -4.96 8.46
CA MET A 85 0.95 -3.85 9.17
C MET A 85 0.04 -4.33 10.29
N LEU A 86 -0.73 -5.41 10.09
CA LEU A 86 -1.59 -5.97 11.16
C LEU A 86 -0.79 -6.51 12.35
N GLN A 87 0.40 -7.06 12.11
CA GLN A 87 1.20 -7.75 13.13
C GLN A 87 2.33 -6.91 13.73
N HIS A 88 2.77 -5.88 13.01
CA HIS A 88 4.01 -5.14 13.29
C HIS A 88 3.83 -3.63 13.05
N PHE A 89 2.63 -3.08 13.28
CA PHE A 89 2.32 -1.68 13.04
C PHE A 89 3.33 -0.73 13.72
N ASP A 90 3.58 -0.91 15.01
CA ASP A 90 4.48 -0.06 15.80
C ASP A 90 5.92 -0.05 15.27
N GLN A 91 6.36 -1.13 14.59
CA GLN A 91 7.69 -1.18 13.97
C GLN A 91 7.73 -0.54 12.58
N LEU A 92 6.57 -0.29 11.98
CA LEU A 92 6.43 0.22 10.62
C LEU A 92 5.94 1.67 10.57
N VAL A 93 5.29 2.17 11.63
CA VAL A 93 4.69 3.51 11.70
C VAL A 93 5.72 4.64 11.59
N GLU A 94 6.96 4.41 11.99
CA GLU A 94 8.06 5.38 11.85
C GLU A 94 8.50 5.59 10.39
N ASP A 95 8.09 4.71 9.47
CA ASP A 95 8.32 4.86 8.02
C ASP A 95 7.03 5.36 7.34
N ILE A 96 7.18 6.24 6.34
CA ILE A 96 6.05 6.72 5.51
C ILE A 96 5.37 5.58 4.71
N LEU A 97 5.87 4.34 4.83
CA LEU A 97 5.32 3.12 4.24
C LEU A 97 3.84 2.93 4.59
N VAL A 98 3.46 3.17 5.84
CA VAL A 98 2.08 2.99 6.33
C VAL A 98 1.13 3.91 5.56
N GLU A 99 1.44 5.20 5.51
CA GLU A 99 0.72 6.20 4.72
C GLU A 99 0.73 5.87 3.23
N SER A 100 1.89 5.48 2.70
CA SER A 100 2.08 5.15 1.28
C SER A 100 1.23 3.95 0.87
N LEU A 101 1.07 2.94 1.73
CA LEU A 101 0.20 1.81 1.44
C LEU A 101 -1.26 2.23 1.48
N ILE A 102 -1.67 3.03 2.47
CA ILE A 102 -3.05 3.50 2.57
C ILE A 102 -3.42 4.40 1.39
N ASP A 103 -2.58 5.37 1.00
CA ASP A 103 -2.75 6.17 -0.22
C ASP A 103 -2.96 5.28 -1.45
N ARG A 104 -2.21 4.18 -1.52
CA ARG A 104 -2.33 3.23 -2.63
C ARG A 104 -3.67 2.50 -2.70
N LEU A 105 -4.38 2.39 -1.58
CA LEU A 105 -5.69 1.76 -1.48
C LEU A 105 -6.85 2.75 -1.72
N ILE A 106 -6.56 4.05 -1.87
CA ILE A 106 -7.55 5.09 -2.11
C ILE A 106 -7.82 5.27 -3.62
N PRO A 107 -9.10 5.32 -4.06
CA PRO A 107 -9.43 5.65 -5.44
C PRO A 107 -8.97 7.06 -5.85
N PRO A 108 -8.41 7.23 -7.07
CA PRO A 108 -7.90 8.53 -7.54
C PRO A 108 -9.00 9.57 -7.79
N LYS A 109 -10.29 9.19 -7.78
CA LYS A 109 -11.40 10.10 -8.15
C LYS A 109 -11.68 11.23 -7.14
N ASN A 110 -11.21 11.10 -5.89
CA ASN A 110 -11.68 11.97 -4.80
C ASN A 110 -10.57 12.63 -3.97
N MET A 111 -9.29 12.43 -4.28
CA MET A 111 -8.27 13.39 -3.86
C MET A 111 -8.28 14.52 -4.89
N PHE A 112 -8.96 15.62 -4.56
CA PHE A 112 -8.79 16.86 -5.28
C PHE A 112 -7.31 17.27 -5.19
N SER A 113 -6.56 17.00 -6.26
CA SER A 113 -5.28 17.62 -6.61
C SER A 113 -4.38 17.99 -5.42
N LEU A 114 -3.54 17.05 -4.97
CA LEU A 114 -2.35 17.42 -4.19
C LEU A 114 -1.34 18.23 -5.03
N ASN A 115 -1.54 18.32 -6.35
CA ASN A 115 -1.04 19.41 -7.20
C ASN A 115 -1.66 19.29 -8.59
N ARG A 116 -2.41 20.30 -9.07
CA ARG A 116 -2.85 20.37 -10.49
C ARG A 116 -1.67 20.46 -11.46
N GLU A 117 -0.46 20.64 -10.94
CA GLU A 117 0.76 20.89 -11.71
C GLU A 117 1.43 19.61 -12.23
N TRP A 118 1.05 18.41 -11.77
CA TRP A 118 1.74 17.16 -12.13
C TRP A 118 0.78 16.07 -12.63
N PRO A 119 0.20 16.19 -13.84
CA PRO A 119 -0.73 15.22 -14.44
C PRO A 119 -0.19 13.78 -14.50
N GLU A 120 1.13 13.63 -14.55
CA GLU A 120 1.81 12.33 -14.55
C GLU A 120 1.57 11.55 -13.25
N TRP A 121 1.39 12.24 -12.11
CA TRP A 121 1.05 11.60 -10.85
C TRP A 121 -0.37 11.02 -10.84
N ASP A 122 -1.33 11.69 -11.47
CA ASP A 122 -2.70 11.20 -11.59
C ASP A 122 -2.77 9.96 -12.50
N LEU A 123 -2.02 9.98 -13.61
CA LEU A 123 -1.87 8.81 -14.49
C LEU A 123 -1.23 7.65 -13.73
N TRP A 124 -0.15 7.92 -13.01
CA TRP A 124 0.55 6.92 -12.21
C TRP A 124 -0.33 6.31 -11.10
N ARG A 125 -1.16 7.12 -10.42
CA ARG A 125 -2.14 6.59 -9.46
C ARG A 125 -3.24 5.78 -10.13
N LYS A 126 -3.75 6.24 -11.27
CA LYS A 126 -4.80 5.54 -12.01
C LYS A 126 -4.37 4.14 -12.45
N GLU A 127 -3.20 4.01 -13.09
CA GLU A 127 -2.66 2.71 -13.53
C GLU A 127 -2.54 1.70 -12.40
N LYS A 128 -2.30 2.19 -11.20
CA LYS A 128 -2.04 1.36 -10.04
C LYS A 128 -3.31 1.02 -9.28
N PHE A 129 -4.27 1.94 -9.26
CA PHE A 129 -5.62 1.67 -8.84
C PHE A 129 -6.30 0.60 -9.71
N GLU A 130 -6.00 0.57 -11.02
CA GLU A 130 -6.42 -0.53 -11.91
C GLU A 130 -5.94 -1.91 -11.41
N GLY A 131 -4.84 -1.95 -10.65
CA GLY A 131 -4.34 -3.17 -9.99
C GLY A 131 -5.28 -3.69 -8.93
N LEU A 132 -5.80 -2.80 -8.08
CA LEU A 132 -6.82 -3.15 -7.10
C LEU A 132 -8.13 -3.58 -7.78
N GLN A 133 -8.46 -2.97 -8.91
CA GLN A 133 -9.62 -3.38 -9.69
C GLN A 133 -9.49 -4.80 -10.26
N LYS A 134 -8.26 -5.28 -10.53
CA LYS A 134 -7.98 -6.65 -10.98
C LYS A 134 -8.06 -7.71 -9.88
N LEU A 135 -8.13 -7.32 -8.60
CA LEU A 135 -8.33 -8.25 -7.50
C LEU A 135 -9.72 -8.93 -7.61
N THR A 136 -9.78 -10.20 -7.22
CA THR A 136 -11.04 -10.94 -7.13
C THR A 136 -11.94 -10.34 -6.04
N TYR A 137 -13.23 -10.69 -6.07
CA TYR A 137 -14.18 -10.24 -5.03
C TYR A 137 -13.71 -10.60 -3.61
N GLU A 138 -13.20 -11.82 -3.41
CA GLU A 138 -12.71 -12.25 -2.09
C GLU A 138 -11.45 -11.49 -1.66
N GLN A 139 -10.52 -11.23 -2.59
CA GLN A 139 -9.32 -10.42 -2.30
C GLN A 139 -9.69 -8.99 -1.92
N LYS A 140 -10.62 -8.39 -2.67
CA LYS A 140 -11.22 -7.08 -2.41
C LYS A 140 -11.86 -7.00 -1.02
N LYS A 141 -12.65 -8.01 -0.65
CA LYS A 141 -13.24 -8.13 0.68
C LYS A 141 -12.17 -8.25 1.77
N CYS A 142 -11.09 -8.99 1.51
CA CYS A 142 -9.94 -9.08 2.42
C CYS A 142 -9.22 -7.73 2.60
N VAL A 143 -9.04 -6.94 1.53
CA VAL A 143 -8.48 -5.57 1.61
C VAL A 143 -9.40 -4.65 2.42
N ARG A 144 -10.72 -4.73 2.21
CA ARG A 144 -11.68 -3.97 3.00
C ARG A 144 -11.60 -4.29 4.49
N LEU A 145 -11.59 -5.57 4.87
CA LEU A 145 -11.48 -5.99 6.27
C LEU A 145 -10.15 -5.56 6.91
N PHE A 146 -9.08 -5.51 6.11
CA PHE A 146 -7.82 -4.91 6.54
C PHE A 146 -7.99 -3.42 6.85
N LEU A 147 -8.59 -2.64 5.95
CA LEU A 147 -8.84 -1.22 6.18
C LEU A 147 -9.76 -0.97 7.39
N GLU A 148 -10.81 -1.77 7.59
CA GLU A 148 -11.68 -1.69 8.78
C GLU A 148 -10.88 -1.94 10.07
N CYS A 149 -9.99 -2.94 10.08
CA CYS A 149 -9.13 -3.22 11.24
C CYS A 149 -8.12 -2.09 11.50
N MET A 150 -7.55 -1.50 10.44
CA MET A 150 -6.64 -0.37 10.55
C MET A 150 -7.35 0.89 11.04
N ASP A 151 -8.59 1.10 10.61
CA ASP A 151 -9.43 2.22 11.05
C ASP A 151 -9.79 2.10 12.54
N GLU A 152 -10.23 0.91 12.97
CA GLU A 152 -10.58 0.65 14.37
C GLU A 152 -9.39 0.81 15.33
N GLU A 153 -8.18 0.42 14.92
CA GLU A 153 -7.03 0.33 15.84
C GLU A 153 -6.02 1.47 15.71
N HIS A 154 -5.92 2.11 14.54
CA HIS A 154 -4.79 2.98 14.21
C HIS A 154 -5.18 4.27 13.46
N ASN A 155 -6.48 4.58 13.26
CA ASN A 155 -6.87 5.75 12.47
C ASN A 155 -6.32 7.08 13.02
N GLU A 156 -6.16 7.19 14.35
CA GLU A 156 -5.58 8.38 15.00
C GLU A 156 -4.14 8.68 14.55
N GLU A 157 -3.38 7.67 14.13
CA GLU A 157 -1.99 7.80 13.67
C GLU A 157 -1.91 8.37 12.24
N PHE A 158 -3.04 8.47 11.52
CA PHE A 158 -3.13 9.04 10.17
C PHE A 158 -3.61 10.50 10.17
N PHE A 159 -3.87 11.07 11.35
CA PHE A 159 -4.18 12.48 11.50
C PHE A 159 -2.97 13.18 12.09
N ASP A 160 -2.47 14.18 11.38
CA ASP A 160 -1.36 14.95 11.88
C ASP A 160 -1.73 15.73 13.14
N LYS A 161 -0.96 15.52 14.20
CA LYS A 161 -1.02 16.36 15.39
C LYS A 161 -0.04 17.54 15.30
N ASP A 162 0.96 17.50 14.41
CA ASP A 162 2.11 18.43 14.42
C ASP A 162 2.63 18.90 13.03
N TYR A 163 1.99 18.58 11.89
CA TYR A 163 2.40 19.16 10.61
C TYR A 163 2.20 20.69 10.58
N ASP A 164 3.32 21.40 10.70
CA ASP A 164 3.43 22.79 10.30
C ASP A 164 3.43 22.85 8.76
N PHE A 165 2.25 23.08 8.17
CA PHE A 165 2.10 23.27 6.73
C PHE A 165 2.76 24.57 6.22
N GLY A 166 3.43 25.36 7.07
CA GLY A 166 3.85 26.71 6.73
C GLY A 166 2.64 27.58 6.36
N GLU A 167 2.86 28.65 5.57
CA GLU A 167 1.81 29.58 5.12
C GLU A 167 0.77 28.95 4.13
N ILE A 168 0.77 27.63 3.94
CA ILE A 168 -0.22 26.96 3.10
C ILE A 168 -1.48 26.78 3.95
N GLU A 169 -2.58 27.46 3.58
CA GLU A 169 -3.85 27.35 4.30
C GLU A 169 -4.26 25.87 4.43
N PRO A 170 -4.48 25.35 5.66
CA PRO A 170 -4.77 23.94 5.93
C PRO A 170 -6.08 23.42 5.34
N SER A 171 -6.87 24.26 4.67
CA SER A 171 -8.31 24.04 4.51
C SER A 171 -8.69 22.97 3.47
N ASN A 172 -7.73 22.35 2.76
CA ASN A 172 -8.02 21.35 1.73
C ASN A 172 -7.15 20.08 1.78
N TYR A 173 -6.26 19.94 2.77
CA TYR A 173 -5.36 18.78 2.83
C TYR A 173 -6.03 17.63 3.61
N ILE A 174 -6.50 16.62 2.89
CA ILE A 174 -7.01 15.38 3.51
C ILE A 174 -5.91 14.33 3.44
N LEU A 175 -5.38 13.96 4.60
CA LEU A 175 -4.38 12.90 4.71
C LEU A 175 -4.96 11.54 4.29
N PRO A 176 -4.17 10.68 3.62
CA PRO A 176 -4.57 9.30 3.37
C PRO A 176 -4.84 8.59 4.70
N SER A 177 -6.07 8.13 4.91
CA SER A 177 -6.44 7.35 6.11
C SER A 177 -7.25 6.10 5.75
N PRO A 178 -7.25 5.07 6.62
CA PRO A 178 -8.10 3.90 6.45
C PRO A 178 -9.58 4.26 6.30
N ALA A 179 -10.08 5.20 7.12
CA ALA A 179 -11.44 5.74 7.03
C ALA A 179 -11.75 6.30 5.64
N LEU A 180 -10.84 7.11 5.09
CA LEU A 180 -10.99 7.70 3.76
C LEU A 180 -11.02 6.63 2.67
N ALA A 181 -10.12 5.65 2.72
CA ALA A 181 -10.12 4.53 1.78
C ALA A 181 -11.43 3.73 1.82
N LEU A 182 -11.99 3.51 3.02
CA LEU A 182 -13.28 2.84 3.20
C LEU A 182 -14.43 3.61 2.57
N GLU A 183 -14.53 4.90 2.89
CA GLU A 183 -15.59 5.77 2.37
C GLU A 183 -15.59 5.81 0.85
N LEU A 184 -14.43 6.01 0.23
CA LEU A 184 -14.33 6.25 -1.21
C LEU A 184 -14.41 4.97 -2.05
N TYR A 185 -13.88 3.85 -1.56
CA TYR A 185 -13.85 2.61 -2.33
C TYR A 185 -15.10 1.76 -2.08
N TRP A 186 -15.58 1.70 -0.84
CA TRP A 186 -16.56 0.71 -0.42
C TRP A 186 -17.93 1.29 -0.06
N GLY A 187 -18.05 2.63 -0.02
CA GLY A 187 -19.19 3.33 0.54
C GLY A 187 -19.21 3.16 2.06
N LYS A 188 -19.50 4.23 2.82
CA LYS A 188 -19.76 4.09 4.26
C LYS A 188 -20.86 3.04 4.48
N VAL A 189 -20.64 2.14 5.43
CA VAL A 189 -21.70 1.34 6.07
C VAL A 189 -22.38 2.19 7.12
#